data_AF-A0AA43UK66-F1
#
_entry.id   AF-A0AA43UK66-F1
#
_cell.length_a   1.000
_cell.length_b   1.000
_cell.length_c   1.000
_cell.angle_alpha   90.00
_cell.angle_beta   90.00
_cell.angle_gamma   90.00
#
_symmetry.space_group_name_H-M   'P 1'
#
loop_
_entity.id
_entity.type
_entity.pdbx_description
1 polymer ?
#
loop_
_entity_poly.entity_id
_entity_poly.type
_entity_poly.pdbx_seq_one_letter_code
_entity_poly.pdbx_strand_id
1 'polypeptide(L)'
;MTGAAWAAIAAVAAVLVCAGAWVALSGNGGDTSPGETAPDTEPEDTEETDTVTKILMTVGDETFTITLADTDAAHEFASMLPMTLSMSDLNWNEKYAYLDTSLTASSSRVGAVSAGDLMLFGEECVVVFYESFSTSYTYTRLGTVDDPSGLAEALGSGSVTVTFSAA
;
A
#
# COMPACT_ATOMS: atom_id res chain seq x y z
N MET A 1 48.01 -2.19 -30.81
CA MET A 1 46.98 -1.14 -30.71
C MET A 1 46.32 -1.31 -29.35
N THR A 2 46.57 -0.36 -28.47
CA THR A 2 46.09 -0.28 -27.09
C THR A 2 44.62 0.15 -27.03
N GLY A 3 43.86 -0.37 -26.07
CA GLY A 3 42.84 0.39 -25.34
C GLY A 3 41.37 0.06 -25.59
N ALA A 4 40.73 -0.52 -24.57
CA ALA A 4 39.45 -0.09 -23.96
C ALA A 4 39.21 -1.03 -22.75
N ALA A 5 39.67 -0.67 -21.55
CA ALA A 5 38.99 0.16 -20.55
C ALA A 5 37.81 -0.57 -19.87
N TRP A 6 38.05 -0.95 -18.60
CA TRP A 6 37.07 -1.41 -17.61
C TRP A 6 36.19 -0.26 -17.13
N ALA A 7 34.96 -0.56 -16.70
CA ALA A 7 34.45 -0.20 -15.36
C ALA A 7 33.04 -0.76 -15.15
N ALA A 8 32.88 -1.47 -14.03
CA ALA A 8 31.61 -1.85 -13.44
C ALA A 8 30.93 -0.63 -12.79
N ILE A 9 29.59 -0.63 -12.73
CA ILE A 9 28.87 0.05 -11.66
C ILE A 9 27.94 -0.97 -11.03
N ALA A 10 28.37 -1.45 -9.86
CA ALA A 10 27.50 -2.10 -8.91
C ALA A 10 26.47 -1.07 -8.43
N ALA A 11 25.19 -1.32 -8.69
CA ALA A 11 24.13 -0.64 -7.97
C ALA A 11 24.12 -1.20 -6.55
N VAL A 12 24.57 -0.39 -5.60
CA VAL A 12 24.41 -0.65 -4.18
C VAL A 12 22.92 -0.59 -3.90
N ALA A 13 22.28 -1.75 -3.73
CA ALA A 13 20.95 -1.82 -3.13
C ALA A 13 21.10 -1.31 -1.69
N ALA A 14 20.57 -0.11 -1.44
CA ALA A 14 20.39 0.40 -0.10
C ALA A 14 19.38 -0.53 0.59
N VAL A 15 19.90 -1.48 1.39
CA VAL A 15 19.13 -2.15 2.42
C VAL A 15 18.87 -1.10 3.49
N LEU A 16 17.80 -0.32 3.33
CA LEU A 16 17.29 0.48 4.41
C LEU A 16 16.42 -0.43 5.28
N VAL A 17 17.02 -0.87 6.39
CA VAL A 17 16.35 -1.57 7.48
C VAL A 17 15.34 -0.61 8.12
N CYS A 18 14.05 -0.77 7.87
CA CYS A 18 12.98 0.04 8.48
C CYS A 18 12.66 -0.38 9.93
N ALA A 19 13.67 -0.66 10.75
CA ALA A 19 13.47 -0.91 12.19
C ALA A 19 13.69 0.40 12.98
N GLY A 20 12.71 1.30 12.92
CA GLY A 20 12.61 2.45 13.81
C GLY A 20 11.93 2.04 15.12
N ALA A 21 12.72 1.64 16.11
CA ALA A 21 12.27 1.35 17.46
C ALA A 21 11.70 2.62 18.13
N TRP A 22 10.43 2.59 18.52
CA TRP A 22 9.82 3.62 19.35
C TRP A 22 10.40 3.55 20.77
N VAL A 23 10.93 4.67 21.24
CA VAL A 23 11.33 4.88 22.64
C VAL A 23 10.05 5.08 23.47
N ALA A 24 9.75 4.14 24.36
CA ALA A 24 8.70 4.31 25.36
C ALA A 24 9.26 5.09 26.57
N LEU A 25 8.72 6.27 26.86
CA LEU A 25 8.88 6.94 28.15
C LEU A 25 7.70 6.57 29.06
N SER A 26 8.00 5.90 30.16
CA SER A 26 7.08 5.62 31.25
C SER A 26 6.78 6.89 32.07
N GLY A 27 5.49 7.18 32.27
CA GLY A 27 4.99 8.19 33.21
C GLY A 27 3.91 7.59 34.12
N ASN A 28 4.04 7.84 35.42
CA ASN A 28 3.36 7.17 36.54
C ASN A 28 2.16 7.96 37.10
N GLY A 29 1.04 7.28 37.35
CA GLY A 29 0.30 7.36 38.62
C GLY A 29 -1.02 8.16 38.70
N GLY A 30 -2.03 7.53 39.31
CA GLY A 30 -3.07 8.15 40.16
C GLY A 30 -4.48 8.26 39.54
N ASP A 31 -5.36 7.26 39.68
CA ASP A 31 -6.38 7.05 40.73
C ASP A 31 -7.76 7.72 40.45
N THR A 32 -8.78 7.15 41.07
CA THR A 32 -10.18 6.95 40.66
C THR A 32 -11.19 7.93 41.26
N SER A 33 -12.31 8.22 40.58
CA SER A 33 -13.65 8.32 41.18
C SER A 33 -14.80 8.60 40.19
N PRO A 34 -16.07 8.31 40.54
CA PRO A 34 -17.09 7.87 39.58
C PRO A 34 -18.23 8.86 39.29
N GLY A 35 -18.90 8.61 38.15
CA GLY A 35 -20.37 8.66 37.93
C GLY A 35 -21.07 10.02 37.89
N GLU A 36 -21.75 10.34 36.77
CA GLU A 36 -23.22 10.28 36.68
C GLU A 36 -23.72 10.53 35.24
N THR A 37 -24.93 10.02 35.00
CA THR A 37 -25.76 9.76 33.82
C THR A 37 -26.00 10.88 32.79
N ALA A 38 -26.25 10.41 31.56
CA ALA A 38 -26.56 11.08 30.29
C ALA A 38 -27.81 11.98 30.24
N PRO A 39 -27.95 12.75 29.15
CA PRO A 39 -29.21 12.90 28.45
C PRO A 39 -29.18 12.25 27.07
N ASP A 40 -30.30 11.62 26.77
CA ASP A 40 -30.73 11.03 25.51
C ASP A 40 -30.71 12.07 24.38
N THR A 41 -30.06 11.76 23.27
CA THR A 41 -30.13 12.53 22.02
C THR A 41 -29.90 11.55 20.88
N GLU A 42 -31.00 11.01 20.38
CA GLU A 42 -31.11 10.51 19.01
C GLU A 42 -31.14 11.74 18.09
N PRO A 43 -30.26 11.79 17.08
CA PRO A 43 -30.82 11.64 15.74
C PRO A 43 -29.94 10.83 14.79
N GLU A 44 -30.68 10.23 13.86
CA GLU A 44 -30.32 9.98 12.47
C GLU A 44 -29.32 8.86 12.20
N ASP A 45 -29.93 7.69 11.95
CA ASP A 45 -29.46 6.65 11.03
C ASP A 45 -29.13 7.32 9.68
N THR A 46 -27.91 7.85 9.60
CA THR A 46 -27.28 8.16 8.33
C THR A 46 -27.02 6.80 7.71
N GLU A 47 -27.83 6.42 6.73
CA GLU A 47 -27.42 5.39 5.79
C GLU A 47 -26.20 5.93 5.05
N GLU A 48 -25.03 5.68 5.65
CA GLU A 48 -23.72 5.75 5.04
C GLU A 48 -23.80 4.80 3.84
N THR A 49 -24.16 5.34 2.68
CA THR A 49 -23.99 4.61 1.43
C THR A 49 -22.50 4.43 1.27
N ASP A 50 -21.96 3.27 1.67
CA ASP A 50 -20.60 2.85 1.38
C ASP A 50 -20.40 2.93 -0.14
N THR A 51 -19.92 4.07 -0.62
CA THR A 51 -19.61 4.24 -2.03
C THR A 51 -18.33 3.49 -2.30
N VAL A 52 -18.48 2.22 -2.70
CA VAL A 52 -17.38 1.37 -3.13
C VAL A 52 -16.70 2.04 -4.32
N THR A 53 -15.50 2.59 -4.09
CA THR A 53 -14.73 3.26 -5.13
C THR A 53 -13.89 2.23 -5.89
N LYS A 54 -14.03 2.20 -7.22
CA LYS A 54 -13.29 1.28 -8.09
C LYS A 54 -12.35 2.04 -9.01
N ILE A 55 -11.20 1.44 -9.26
CA ILE A 55 -10.19 1.91 -10.22
C ILE A 55 -9.73 0.75 -11.08
N LEU A 56 -8.99 1.06 -12.15
CA LEU A 56 -8.37 0.07 -13.03
C LEU A 56 -6.85 0.10 -12.86
N MET A 57 -6.25 -1.08 -12.93
CA MET A 57 -4.81 -1.28 -13.05
C MET A 57 -4.52 -1.99 -14.37
N THR A 58 -3.78 -1.35 -15.26
CA THR A 58 -3.41 -1.87 -16.56
C THR A 58 -1.92 -2.22 -16.59
N VAL A 59 -1.62 -3.43 -17.07
CA VAL A 59 -0.26 -3.97 -17.24
C VAL A 59 -0.17 -4.57 -18.64
N GLY A 60 0.52 -3.89 -19.55
CA GLY A 60 0.50 -4.27 -20.97
C GLY A 60 -0.93 -4.20 -21.53
N ASP A 61 -1.44 -5.33 -22.03
CA ASP A 61 -2.81 -5.47 -22.56
C ASP A 61 -3.82 -5.98 -21.52
N GLU A 62 -3.36 -6.33 -20.31
CA GLU A 62 -4.21 -6.87 -19.24
C GLU A 62 -4.69 -5.74 -18.32
N THR A 63 -5.95 -5.82 -17.89
CA THR A 63 -6.56 -4.83 -17.00
C THR A 63 -7.29 -5.52 -15.86
N PHE A 64 -7.01 -5.07 -14.65
CA PHE A 64 -7.54 -5.59 -13.40
C PHE A 64 -8.38 -4.50 -12.73
N THR A 65 -9.56 -4.86 -12.22
CA THR A 65 -10.36 -3.95 -11.40
C THR A 65 -9.88 -4.02 -9.96
N ILE A 66 -9.68 -2.85 -9.34
CA ILE A 66 -9.33 -2.73 -7.93
C ILE A 66 -10.46 -2.04 -7.20
N THR A 67 -10.94 -2.67 -6.13
CA THR A 67 -11.78 -2.01 -5.15
C THR A 67 -10.89 -1.32 -4.11
N LEU A 68 -11.01 0.00 -3.99
CA LEU A 68 -10.27 0.78 -3.01
C LEU A 68 -10.83 0.58 -1.60
N ALA A 69 -9.95 0.63 -0.61
CA ALA A 69 -10.33 0.70 0.78
C ALA A 69 -10.85 2.10 1.13
N ASP A 70 -11.70 2.19 2.14
CA ASP A 70 -12.12 3.49 2.69
C ASP A 70 -11.07 3.98 3.71
N THR A 71 -10.02 4.62 3.20
CA THR A 71 -8.94 5.22 4.00
C THR A 71 -8.45 6.51 3.36
N ASP A 72 -7.94 7.45 4.15
CA ASP A 72 -7.40 8.72 3.63
C ASP A 72 -6.34 8.49 2.54
N ALA A 73 -5.41 7.55 2.75
CA ALA A 73 -4.41 7.20 1.75
C ALA A 73 -5.00 6.66 0.44
N ALA A 74 -6.07 5.85 0.51
CA ALA A 74 -6.73 5.33 -0.69
C ALA A 74 -7.45 6.43 -1.47
N HIS A 75 -8.11 7.36 -0.77
CA HIS A 75 -8.75 8.53 -1.38
C HIS A 75 -7.73 9.46 -2.03
N GLU A 76 -6.61 9.72 -1.37
CA GLU A 76 -5.50 10.50 -1.94
C GLU A 76 -4.88 9.80 -3.15
N PHE A 77 -4.64 8.48 -3.07
CA PHE A 77 -4.18 7.69 -4.20
C PHE A 77 -5.13 7.78 -5.40
N ALA A 78 -6.44 7.70 -5.17
CA ALA A 78 -7.47 7.87 -6.22
C ALA A 78 -7.43 9.27 -6.85
N SER A 79 -7.12 10.30 -6.07
CA SER A 79 -7.03 11.69 -6.55
C SER A 79 -5.82 11.94 -7.48
N MET A 80 -4.82 11.05 -7.45
CA MET A 80 -3.64 11.12 -8.31
C MET A 80 -3.86 10.51 -9.70
N LEU A 81 -5.01 9.86 -9.93
CA LEU A 81 -5.29 9.16 -11.18
C LEU A 81 -5.61 10.14 -12.35
N PRO A 82 -5.22 9.80 -13.60
CA PRO A 82 -4.44 8.63 -13.98
C PRO A 82 -2.94 8.81 -13.69
N MET A 83 -2.27 7.72 -13.33
CA MET A 83 -0.83 7.71 -13.07
C MET A 83 -0.19 6.43 -13.58
N THR A 84 1.09 6.53 -13.95
CA THR A 84 1.88 5.41 -14.45
C THR A 84 3.15 5.27 -13.62
N LEU A 85 3.36 4.08 -13.06
CA LEU A 85 4.49 3.76 -12.21
C LEU A 85 5.39 2.71 -12.88
N SER A 86 6.71 2.92 -12.82
CA SER A 86 7.68 1.88 -13.12
C SER A 86 7.95 1.10 -11.83
N MET A 87 7.30 -0.04 -11.65
CA MET A 87 7.36 -0.84 -10.44
C MET A 87 8.44 -1.91 -10.54
N SER A 88 9.28 -2.06 -9.50
CA SER A 88 10.34 -3.07 -9.45
C SER A 88 9.90 -4.31 -8.70
N ASP A 89 10.39 -5.47 -9.12
CA ASP A 89 10.16 -6.73 -8.41
C ASP A 89 10.97 -6.80 -7.13
N LEU A 90 10.35 -7.31 -6.07
CA LEU A 90 11.00 -7.66 -4.84
C LEU A 90 10.52 -9.04 -4.39
N ASN A 91 11.45 -9.87 -3.90
CA ASN A 91 11.17 -11.18 -3.31
C ASN A 91 10.33 -12.17 -4.15
N TRP A 92 10.09 -11.91 -5.44
CA TRP A 92 9.25 -12.73 -6.31
C TRP A 92 7.80 -12.90 -5.82
N ASN A 93 7.30 -11.95 -5.04
CA ASN A 93 5.91 -11.92 -4.54
C ASN A 93 5.24 -10.54 -4.66
N GLU A 94 6.02 -9.49 -4.94
CA GLU A 94 5.55 -8.11 -4.90
C GLU A 94 6.20 -7.23 -5.97
N LYS A 95 5.46 -6.23 -6.43
CA LYS A 95 5.96 -5.09 -7.20
C LYS A 95 5.85 -3.84 -6.35
N TYR A 96 6.86 -2.97 -6.38
CA TYR A 96 6.82 -1.72 -5.62
C TYR A 96 7.31 -0.51 -6.42
N ALA A 97 6.80 0.67 -6.07
CA ALA A 97 7.30 1.96 -6.55
C ALA A 97 7.09 3.05 -5.47
N TYR A 98 7.99 4.03 -5.45
CA TYR A 98 7.83 5.21 -4.62
C TYR A 98 7.04 6.28 -5.38
N LEU A 99 6.09 6.91 -4.69
CA LEU A 99 5.41 8.11 -5.14
C LEU A 99 6.28 9.34 -4.93
N ASP A 100 6.05 10.39 -5.73
CA ASP A 100 6.72 11.69 -5.54
C ASP A 100 6.10 12.51 -4.38
N THR A 101 5.02 12.02 -3.78
CA THR A 101 4.31 12.62 -2.64
C THR A 101 4.02 11.57 -1.59
N SER A 102 4.05 11.99 -0.32
CA SER A 102 3.62 11.18 0.81
C SER A 102 2.09 11.20 0.89
N LEU A 103 1.49 10.06 1.25
CA LEU A 103 0.07 9.90 1.51
C LEU A 103 -0.19 9.82 3.01
N THR A 104 -1.41 10.13 3.43
CA THR A 104 -1.86 10.07 4.82
C THR A 104 -2.01 8.61 5.28
N ALA A 105 -0.91 8.01 5.74
CA ALA A 105 -0.84 6.59 6.10
C ALA A 105 -1.51 6.28 7.46
N SER A 106 -2.39 5.28 7.48
CA SER A 106 -2.98 4.68 8.69
C SER A 106 -2.52 3.23 8.86
N SER A 107 -1.21 3.02 9.00
CA SER A 107 -0.63 1.67 8.92
C SER A 107 -0.95 0.79 10.14
N SER A 108 -1.20 -0.49 9.89
CA SER A 108 -1.44 -1.49 10.94
C SER A 108 -0.86 -2.85 10.55
N ARG A 109 -0.68 -3.74 11.53
CA ARG A 109 -0.20 -5.10 11.26
C ARG A 109 -1.31 -5.90 10.57
N VAL A 110 -1.08 -6.26 9.31
CA VAL A 110 -2.06 -6.98 8.48
C VAL A 110 -2.11 -8.48 8.77
N GLY A 111 -1.03 -9.06 9.31
CA GLY A 111 -0.93 -10.48 9.67
C GLY A 111 -0.75 -11.42 8.48
N ALA A 112 -1.45 -11.16 7.39
CA ALA A 112 -1.28 -11.82 6.10
C ALA A 112 -1.52 -10.84 4.95
N VAL A 113 -0.91 -11.15 3.83
CA VAL A 113 -1.11 -10.50 2.54
C VAL A 113 -1.69 -11.55 1.60
N SER A 114 -2.65 -11.12 0.78
CA SER A 114 -3.23 -11.95 -0.28
C SER A 114 -2.75 -11.47 -1.65
N ALA A 115 -2.69 -12.38 -2.62
CA ALA A 115 -2.50 -12.01 -4.01
C ALA A 115 -3.62 -11.05 -4.44
N GLY A 116 -3.24 -9.95 -5.08
CA GLY A 116 -4.14 -8.85 -5.43
C GLY A 116 -4.17 -7.69 -4.43
N ASP A 117 -3.50 -7.79 -3.28
CA ASP A 117 -3.46 -6.69 -2.32
C ASP A 117 -2.64 -5.50 -2.85
N LEU A 118 -3.26 -4.31 -2.84
CA LEU A 118 -2.62 -3.02 -3.08
C LEU A 118 -2.42 -2.32 -1.73
N MET A 119 -1.16 -2.07 -1.37
CA MET A 119 -0.76 -1.59 -0.05
C MET A 119 0.19 -0.40 -0.15
N LEU A 120 0.25 0.40 0.91
CA LEU A 120 1.25 1.44 1.12
C LEU A 120 2.16 1.02 2.28
N PHE A 121 3.46 1.01 2.02
CA PHE A 121 4.50 0.83 3.02
C PHE A 121 5.12 2.19 3.39
N GLY A 122 5.07 2.54 4.67
CA GLY A 122 5.33 3.91 5.10
C GLY A 122 4.26 4.84 4.53
N GLU A 123 4.69 5.95 3.93
CA GLU A 123 3.80 6.99 3.39
C GLU A 123 3.90 7.12 1.86
N GLU A 124 4.90 6.51 1.22
CA GLU A 124 5.26 6.80 -0.18
C GLU A 124 5.42 5.55 -1.05
N CYS A 125 5.61 4.36 -0.46
CA CYS A 125 5.94 3.16 -1.22
C CYS A 125 4.68 2.34 -1.50
N VAL A 126 4.19 2.39 -2.74
CA VAL A 126 3.05 1.58 -3.19
C VAL A 126 3.53 0.19 -3.57
N VAL A 127 2.81 -0.83 -3.10
CA VAL A 127 3.13 -2.24 -3.28
C VAL A 127 1.91 -2.98 -3.84
N VAL A 128 2.10 -3.71 -4.94
CA VAL A 128 1.13 -4.67 -5.48
C VAL A 128 1.66 -6.07 -5.20
N PHE A 129 0.92 -6.83 -4.39
CA PHE A 129 1.25 -8.22 -4.11
C PHE A 129 0.55 -9.15 -5.11
N TYR A 130 1.30 -10.11 -5.65
CA TYR A 130 0.76 -11.12 -6.58
C TYR A 130 0.89 -12.55 -6.05
N GLU A 131 1.41 -12.71 -4.84
CA GLU A 131 1.45 -13.97 -4.09
C GLU A 131 0.94 -13.76 -2.67
N SER A 132 0.41 -14.82 -2.05
CA SER A 132 -0.13 -14.77 -0.68
C SER A 132 0.86 -15.29 0.34
N PHE A 133 1.02 -14.59 1.47
CA PHE A 133 1.94 -15.00 2.54
C PHE A 133 1.59 -14.38 3.88
N SER A 134 2.03 -15.00 4.97
CA SER A 134 1.92 -14.41 6.31
C SER A 134 3.03 -13.39 6.55
N THR A 135 2.70 -12.27 7.16
CA THR A 135 3.66 -11.20 7.41
C THR A 135 3.45 -10.55 8.78
N SER A 136 4.56 -10.02 9.28
CA SER A 136 4.65 -9.32 10.55
C SER A 136 4.70 -7.80 10.38
N TYR A 137 4.81 -7.34 9.14
CA TYR A 137 4.92 -5.93 8.79
C TYR A 137 3.59 -5.19 8.91
N THR A 138 3.73 -3.88 8.95
CA THR A 138 2.63 -2.92 8.98
C THR A 138 2.48 -2.28 7.61
N TYR A 139 1.23 -2.18 7.15
CA TYR A 139 0.87 -1.51 5.90
C TYR A 139 -0.38 -0.68 6.12
N THR A 140 -0.56 0.33 5.29
CA THR A 140 -1.86 0.97 5.05
C THR A 140 -2.48 0.30 3.83
N ARG A 141 -3.72 -0.17 3.92
CA ARG A 141 -4.39 -0.80 2.78
C ARG A 141 -4.93 0.27 1.85
N LEU A 142 -4.57 0.18 0.57
CA LEU A 142 -5.09 1.08 -0.47
C LEU A 142 -6.26 0.44 -1.22
N GLY A 143 -6.18 -0.86 -1.49
CA GLY A 143 -7.25 -1.58 -2.16
C GLY A 143 -6.91 -3.05 -2.39
N THR A 144 -7.78 -3.73 -3.13
CA THR A 144 -7.62 -5.13 -3.51
C THR A 144 -8.11 -5.34 -4.93
N VAL A 145 -7.35 -6.07 -5.73
CA VAL A 145 -7.76 -6.56 -7.05
C VAL A 145 -8.94 -7.53 -6.88
N ASP A 146 -10.05 -7.26 -7.56
CA ASP A 146 -11.29 -8.02 -7.42
C ASP A 146 -11.13 -9.50 -7.85
N ASP A 147 -10.40 -9.74 -8.93
CA ASP A 147 -10.02 -11.07 -9.41
C ASP A 147 -8.52 -11.09 -9.74
N PRO A 148 -7.67 -11.69 -8.88
CA PRO A 148 -6.22 -11.72 -9.08
C PRO A 148 -5.78 -12.82 -10.06
N SER A 149 -6.71 -13.57 -10.68
CA SER A 149 -6.36 -14.59 -11.68
C SER A 149 -5.59 -13.97 -12.85
N GLY A 150 -4.41 -14.49 -13.17
CA GLY A 150 -3.55 -13.95 -14.24
C GLY A 150 -2.64 -12.80 -13.81
N LEU A 151 -2.80 -12.27 -12.59
CA LEU A 151 -2.05 -11.09 -12.13
C LEU A 151 -0.53 -11.34 -12.09
N ALA A 152 -0.11 -12.50 -11.57
CA ALA A 152 1.31 -12.85 -11.48
C ALA A 152 1.94 -12.98 -12.88
N GLU A 153 1.22 -13.58 -13.83
CA GLU A 153 1.66 -13.69 -15.22
C GLU A 153 1.78 -12.32 -15.90
N ALA A 154 0.79 -11.44 -15.72
CA ALA A 154 0.78 -10.10 -16.28
C ALA A 154 1.93 -9.23 -15.76
N LEU A 155 2.19 -9.27 -14.45
CA LEU A 155 3.26 -8.52 -13.80
C LEU A 155 4.65 -9.07 -14.12
N GLY A 156 4.75 -10.37 -14.42
CA GLY A 156 5.98 -11.04 -14.86
C GLY A 156 7.15 -10.91 -13.88
N SER A 157 8.37 -11.13 -14.39
CA SER A 157 9.61 -10.99 -13.60
C SER A 157 10.29 -9.64 -13.83
N GLY A 158 10.98 -9.13 -12.81
CA GLY A 158 11.68 -7.85 -12.91
C GLY A 158 10.75 -6.63 -12.93
N SER A 159 11.26 -5.49 -13.38
CA SER A 159 10.49 -4.24 -13.39
C SER A 159 9.43 -4.23 -14.48
N VAL A 160 8.26 -3.66 -14.16
CA VAL A 160 7.10 -3.56 -15.04
C VAL A 160 6.49 -2.16 -14.95
N THR A 161 5.92 -1.68 -16.07
CA THR A 161 5.16 -0.42 -16.07
C THR A 161 3.69 -0.72 -15.81
N VAL A 162 3.12 -0.06 -14.82
CA VAL A 162 1.72 -0.23 -14.41
C VAL A 162 1.02 1.13 -14.48
N THR A 163 -0.15 1.17 -15.09
CA THR A 163 -1.00 2.37 -15.13
C THR A 163 -2.22 2.17 -14.26
N PHE A 164 -2.50 3.12 -13.38
CA PHE A 164 -3.73 3.19 -12.62
C PHE A 164 -4.63 4.28 -13.20
N SER A 165 -5.93 4.03 -13.33
CA SER A 165 -6.91 4.99 -13.84
C SER A 165 -8.27 4.82 -13.17
N ALA A 166 -9.15 5.83 -13.28
CA ALA A 166 -10.55 5.66 -12.90
C ALA A 166 -11.19 4.50 -13.68
N ALA A 167 -12.17 3.84 -13.06
CA ALA A 167 -12.97 2.75 -13.65
C ALA A 167 -14.06 3.24 -14.61
#